data_AF-A0A2A9G091-F1
#
_entry.id   AF-A0A2A9G091-F1
#
_cell.length_a   1.000
_cell.length_b   1.000
_cell.length_c   1.000
_cell.angle_alpha   90.00
_cell.angle_beta   90.00
_cell.angle_gamma   90.00
#
_symmetry.space_group_name_H-M   'P 1'
#
loop_
_entity.id
_entity.type
_entity.pdbx_description
1 polymer ?
#
loop_
_entity_poly.entity_id
_entity_poly.type
_entity_poly.pdbx_seq_one_letter_code
_entity_poly.pdbx_strand_id
1 'polypeptide(L)' 'MKKVTLTFVGEGSGRVAEKFYNWLADGGLEDGLIENLSDREVSVVGISDMDNETRDIVITTEMN' A
#
# COMPACT_ATOMS: atom_id res chain seq x y z
N MET A 1 -15.75 -4.27 -4.25
CA MET A 1 -14.39 -3.82 -3.89
C MET A 1 -14.38 -2.30 -3.84
N LYS A 2 -13.91 -1.68 -2.75
CA LYS A 2 -13.65 -0.24 -2.73
C LYS A 2 -12.18 -0.04 -3.12
N LYS A 3 -11.89 0.90 -4.03
CA LYS A 3 -10.54 1.13 -4.57
C LYS A 3 -10.15 2.59 -4.36
N VAL A 4 -8.95 2.80 -3.83
CA VAL A 4 -8.25 4.09 -3.85
C VAL A 4 -7.11 3.98 -4.87
N THR A 5 -6.87 5.03 -5.64
CA THR A 5 -5.77 5.08 -6.63
C THR A 5 -4.87 6.25 -6.30
N LEU A 6 -3.57 6.00 -6.18
CA LEU A 6 -2.54 7.03 -6.01
C LEU A 6 -1.77 7.19 -7.33
N THR A 7 -1.76 8.40 -7.89
CA THR A 7 -1.10 8.69 -9.17
C THR A 7 -0.03 9.76 -8.98
N PHE A 8 1.21 9.44 -9.37
CA PHE A 8 2.32 10.40 -9.39
C PHE A 8 2.40 11.09 -10.75
N VAL A 9 2.36 12.42 -10.79
CA VAL A 9 2.34 13.23 -12.02
C VAL A 9 3.47 14.25 -12.00
N GLY A 10 4.12 14.47 -13.15
CA GLY A 10 5.21 15.45 -13.32
C GLY A 10 6.56 14.82 -13.68
N GLU A 11 7.57 15.66 -13.89
CA GLU A 11 8.93 15.20 -14.17
C GLU A 11 9.48 14.40 -12.98
N GLY A 12 10.06 13.22 -13.26
CA GLY A 12 10.58 12.34 -12.21
C GLY A 12 9.54 11.49 -11.47
N SER A 13 8.25 11.60 -11.83
CA SER A 13 7.17 10.83 -11.19
C SER A 13 7.40 9.32 -11.18
N GLY A 14 7.97 8.76 -12.26
CA GLY A 14 8.29 7.33 -12.35
C GLY A 14 9.30 6.85 -11.30
N ARG A 15 10.29 7.69 -10.98
CA ARG A 15 11.31 7.41 -9.95
C ARG A 15 10.74 7.55 -8.54
N VAL A 16 9.82 8.49 -8.33
CA VAL A 16 9.11 8.64 -7.05
C VAL A 16 8.18 7.45 -6.83
N ALA A 17 7.45 7.03 -7.86
CA ALA A 17 6.59 5.85 -7.80
C ALA A 17 7.38 4.59 -7.45
N GLU A 18 8.56 4.39 -8.05
CA GLU A 18 9.45 3.28 -7.73
C GLU A 18 9.96 3.34 -6.27
N LYS A 19 10.38 4.51 -5.80
CA LYS A 19 10.80 4.68 -4.40
C LYS A 19 9.65 4.43 -3.42
N PHE A 20 8.45 4.91 -3.73
CA PHE A 20 7.27 4.67 -2.91
C PHE A 20 6.95 3.17 -2.84
N TYR A 21 7.01 2.47 -3.97
CA TYR A 21 6.83 1.03 -4.04
C TYR A 21 7.84 0.28 -3.16
N ASN A 22 9.14 0.57 -3.33
CA ASN A 22 10.18 -0.07 -2.51
C ASN A 22 10.07 0.28 -1.03
N TRP A 23 9.66 1.52 -0.71
CA TRP A 23 9.44 1.95 0.67
C TRP A 23 8.26 1.23 1.31
N LEU A 24 7.21 0.96 0.54
CA LEU A 24 6.07 0.17 0.98
C LEU A 24 6.46 -1.31 1.20
N ALA A 25 7.19 -1.90 0.26
CA ALA A 25 7.56 -3.32 0.30
C ALA A 25 8.62 -3.66 1.36
N ASP A 26 9.66 -2.85 1.48
CA ASP A 26 10.86 -3.18 2.29
C ASP A 26 11.09 -2.20 3.45
N GLY A 27 10.41 -1.05 3.47
CA GLY A 27 10.83 0.11 4.24
C GLY A 27 9.99 0.47 5.46
N GLY A 28 9.12 -0.43 5.92
CA GLY A 28 8.36 -0.28 7.16
C GLY A 28 7.11 0.60 7.07
N LEU A 29 6.66 0.97 5.85
CA LEU A 29 5.38 1.66 5.69
C LEU A 29 4.19 0.72 5.99
N GLU A 30 4.36 -0.58 5.78
CA GLU A 30 3.34 -1.60 6.08
C GLU A 30 2.90 -1.57 7.54
N ASP A 31 3.84 -1.56 8.49
CA ASP A 31 3.53 -1.49 9.93
C ASP A 31 2.77 -0.21 10.28
N GLY A 32 3.18 0.93 9.71
CA GLY A 32 2.48 2.20 9.91
C GLY A 32 1.07 2.19 9.32
N LEU A 33 0.86 1.54 8.17
CA LEU A 33 -0.46 1.37 7.57
C LEU A 33 -1.34 0.47 8.42
N ILE A 34 -0.82 -0.66 8.93
CA ILE A 34 -1.54 -1.56 9.81
C ILE A 34 -1.98 -0.82 11.07
N GLU A 35 -1.07 -0.09 11.72
CA GLU A 35 -1.35 0.63 12.96
C GLU A 35 -2.42 1.73 12.78
N ASN A 36 -2.34 2.49 11.69
CA ASN A 36 -3.19 3.68 11.51
C ASN A 36 -4.52 3.41 10.82
N LEU A 37 -4.65 2.30 10.09
CA LEU A 37 -5.88 1.94 9.37
C LEU A 37 -6.68 0.82 10.05
N SER A 38 -6.09 0.10 11.00
CA SER A 38 -6.83 -0.84 11.85
C SER A 38 -7.58 -0.10 12.95
N ASP A 39 -8.74 -0.62 13.33
CA ASP A 39 -9.53 -0.13 14.46
C ASP A 39 -10.15 -1.30 15.26
N ARG A 40 -11.14 -1.01 16.11
CA ARG A 40 -11.78 -2.04 16.95
C ARG A 40 -12.63 -3.04 16.16
N GLU A 41 -13.10 -2.68 14.97
CA GLU A 41 -14.00 -3.49 14.15
C GLU A 41 -13.26 -4.12 12.95
N VAL A 42 -12.23 -3.46 12.44
CA VAL A 42 -11.48 -3.89 11.25
C VAL A 42 -9.99 -3.98 11.53
N SER A 43 -9.37 -5.09 11.14
CA SER A 43 -7.93 -5.29 11.20
C SER A 43 -7.33 -5.30 9.80
N VAL A 44 -6.28 -4.51 9.57
CA VAL A 44 -5.45 -4.61 8.38
C VAL A 44 -4.38 -5.68 8.62
N VAL A 45 -4.34 -6.70 7.77
CA VAL A 45 -3.50 -7.90 8.00
C VAL A 45 -2.12 -7.75 7.35
N GLY A 46 -2.01 -6.86 6.38
CA GLY A 46 -0.80 -6.63 5.60
C GLY A 46 -1.07 -6.58 4.11
N ILE A 47 0.01 -6.54 3.34
CA ILE A 47 -0.01 -6.51 1.88
C ILE A 47 -0.16 -7.96 1.38
N SER A 48 -1.28 -8.25 0.73
CA SER A 48 -1.62 -9.61 0.28
C SER A 48 -1.21 -9.92 -1.14
N ASP A 49 -1.04 -8.89 -1.96
CA ASP A 49 -0.51 -9.06 -3.31
C ASP A 49 0.20 -7.77 -3.76
N MET A 50 1.24 -7.96 -4.56
CA MET A 50 2.04 -6.88 -5.10
C MET A 50 2.44 -7.25 -6.53
N ASP A 51 1.77 -6.62 -7.49
CA ASP A 51 2.04 -6.86 -8.90
C ASP A 51 3.22 -5.97 -9.34
N ASN A 52 4.36 -6.60 -9.64
CA ASN A 52 5.56 -5.88 -10.05
C ASN A 52 5.47 -5.29 -11.48
N GLU A 53 4.56 -5.78 -12.33
CA GLU A 53 4.36 -5.31 -13.71
C GLU A 53 3.42 -4.10 -13.76
N THR A 54 2.30 -4.14 -13.02
CA THR A 54 1.32 -3.04 -12.97
C THR A 54 1.53 -2.09 -11.78
N ARG A 55 2.37 -2.48 -10.80
CA ARG A 55 2.61 -1.77 -9.53
C ARG A 55 1.35 -1.61 -8.69
N ASP A 56 0.41 -2.55 -8.82
CA ASP A 56 -0.76 -2.61 -7.96
C ASP A 56 -0.37 -3.20 -6.59
N ILE A 57 -0.91 -2.60 -5.53
CA ILE A 57 -0.73 -3.03 -4.15
C ILE A 57 -2.11 -3.40 -3.61
N VAL A 58 -2.25 -4.63 -3.13
CA VAL A 58 -3.49 -5.13 -2.50
C VAL A 58 -3.27 -5.26 -1.01
N ILE A 59 -4.05 -4.52 -0.23
CA ILE A 59 -4.06 -4.59 1.23
C ILE A 59 -5.33 -5.33 1.65
N THR A 60 -5.19 -6.40 2.44
CA THR A 60 -6.35 -7.17 2.93
C THR A 60 -6.71 -6.74 4.34
N THR A 61 -8.01 -6.77 4.60
CA THR A 61 -8.60 -6.49 5.90
C THR A 61 -9.52 -7.61 6.33
N GLU A 62 -9.62 -7.85 7.64
CA GLU A 62 -10.55 -8.81 8.24
C GLU A 62 -11.37 -8.11 9.33
N MET A 63 -12.50 -8.71 9.67
CA MET A 63 -13.29 -8.29 10.82
C MET A 63 -12.76 -8.96 12.09
N ASN A 64 -12.66 -8.17 13.16
CA ASN A 64 -12.28 -8.67 14.48
C ASN A 64 -13.35 -9.57 15.11
#